data_AF-A0A849E448-F1
#
_entry.id   AF-A0A849E448-F1
#
_cell.length_a   1.000
_cell.length_b   1.000
_cell.length_c   1.000
_cell.angle_alpha   90.00
_cell.angle_beta   90.00
_cell.angle_gamma   90.00
#
_symmetry.space_group_name_H-M   'P 1'
#
loop_
_entity.id
_entity.type
_entity.pdbx_description
1 polymer ?
#
loop_
_entity_poly.entity_id
_entity_poly.type
_entity_poly.pdbx_seq_one_letter_code
_entity_poly.pdbx_strand_id
1 'polypeptide(L)' 'MTKTLTRADLSEAVHRKVGLSRTESADLVKTVLDLMSDALVDGQQVKLSSF' A
#
# COMPACT_ATOMS: atom_id res chain seq x y z
N MET A 1 -4.17 19.63 13.54
CA MET A 1 -5.04 18.44 13.47
C MET A 1 -4.27 17.34 12.77
N THR A 2 -4.07 16.19 13.40
CA THR A 2 -3.45 15.01 12.78
C THR A 2 -4.45 14.42 11.79
N LYS A 3 -4.11 14.45 10.49
CA LYS A 3 -4.94 13.85 9.45
C LYS A 3 -4.76 12.34 9.49
N THR A 4 -5.83 11.59 9.72
CA THR A 4 -5.81 10.12 9.60
C THR A 4 -5.55 9.75 8.15
N LEU A 5 -4.50 8.97 7.91
CA LEU A 5 -4.20 8.42 6.60
C LEU A 5 -4.96 7.11 6.42
N THR A 6 -5.83 7.04 5.42
CA THR A 6 -6.63 5.85 5.11
C THR A 6 -6.06 5.09 3.91
N ARG A 7 -6.50 3.84 3.73
CA ARG A 7 -6.18 3.07 2.51
C ARG A 7 -6.67 3.77 1.25
N ALA A 8 -7.81 4.46 1.31
CA ALA A 8 -8.32 5.25 0.20
C ALA A 8 -7.38 6.41 -0.16
N ASP A 9 -6.80 7.08 0.84
CA ASP A 9 -5.81 8.14 0.61
C ASP A 9 -4.53 7.60 -0.05
N LEU A 10 -4.07 6.41 0.34
CA LEU A 10 -2.94 5.74 -0.29
C LEU A 10 -3.23 5.38 -1.76
N SER A 11 -4.38 4.78 -2.04
CA SER A 11 -4.79 4.43 -3.41
C SER A 11 -4.94 5.66 -4.29
N GLU A 12 -5.49 6.76 -3.76
CA GLU A 12 -5.59 8.04 -4.48
C GLU A 12 -4.19 8.63 -4.76
N ALA A 13 -3.25 8.52 -3.81
CA ALA A 13 -1.88 8.99 -4.01
C ALA A 13 -1.16 8.19 -5.12
N VAL A 14 -1.37 6.87 -5.17
CA VAL A 14 -0.84 6.00 -6.23
C VAL A 14 -1.46 6.36 -7.58
N HIS A 15 -2.79 6.48 -7.64
CA HIS A 15 -3.53 6.89 -8.85
C HIS A 15 -2.94 8.17 -9.45
N ARG A 16 -2.72 9.20 -8.61
CA ARG A 16 -2.20 10.50 -9.04
C ARG A 16 -0.73 10.46 -9.47
N LYS A 17 0.12 9.69 -8.76
CA LYS A 17 1.57 9.68 -9.01
C LYS A 17 1.98 8.75 -10.15
N VAL A 18 1.24 7.66 -10.36
CA VAL A 18 1.63 6.58 -11.28
C VAL A 18 0.73 6.56 -12.53
N GLY A 19 -0.47 7.15 -12.47
CA GLY A 19 -1.38 7.24 -13.62
C GLY A 19 -2.21 5.97 -13.89
N LEU A 20 -2.20 5.01 -12.96
CA LEU A 20 -3.08 3.83 -13.00
C LEU A 20 -4.54 4.24 -12.85
N SER A 21 -5.49 3.39 -13.25
CA SER A 21 -6.89 3.59 -12.89
C SER A 21 -7.10 3.52 -11.37
N ARG A 22 -8.25 4.03 -10.89
CA ARG A 22 -8.60 3.97 -9.45
C ARG A 22 -8.65 2.53 -8.93
N THR A 23 -9.19 1.61 -9.73
CA THR A 23 -9.29 0.19 -9.39
C THR A 23 -7.91 -0.45 -9.29
N GLU A 24 -7.07 -0.28 -10.32
CA GLU A 24 -5.71 -0.83 -10.32
C GLU A 24 -4.86 -0.25 -9.17
N SER A 25 -5.05 1.03 -8.83
CA SER A 25 -4.36 1.64 -7.69
C SER A 25 -4.79 1.04 -6.36
N ALA A 26 -6.09 0.77 -6.20
CA ALA A 26 -6.62 0.13 -5.00
C ALA A 26 -6.14 -1.32 -4.88
N ASP A 27 -6.13 -2.06 -5.99
CA ASP A 27 -5.63 -3.43 -6.04
C ASP A 27 -4.13 -3.49 -5.74
N LEU A 28 -3.33 -2.53 -6.24
CA LEU A 28 -1.90 -2.47 -5.93
C LEU A 28 -1.65 -2.22 -4.45
N VAL A 29 -2.32 -1.23 -3.84
CA VAL A 29 -2.17 -0.93 -2.40
C VAL A 29 -2.59 -2.14 -1.55
N LYS A 30 -3.70 -2.79 -1.91
CA LYS A 30 -4.14 -4.00 -1.24
C LYS A 30 -3.09 -5.11 -1.35
N THR A 31 -2.63 -5.41 -2.57
CA THR A 31 -1.65 -6.47 -2.85
C THR A 31 -0.36 -6.27 -2.05
N VAL A 32 0.16 -5.05 -1.97
CA VAL A 32 1.36 -4.76 -1.17
C VAL A 32 1.13 -5.05 0.31
N LEU A 33 0.01 -4.61 0.87
CA LEU A 33 -0.29 -4.82 2.29
C LEU A 33 -0.56 -6.30 2.61
N ASP A 34 -1.19 -7.03 1.69
CA ASP A 34 -1.43 -8.47 1.80
C ASP A 34 -0.09 -9.23 1.79
N LEU A 35 0.79 -8.96 0.81
CA LEU A 35 2.13 -9.56 0.74
C LEU A 35 2.98 -9.29 1.98
N MET A 36 2.93 -8.07 2.53
CA MET A 36 3.62 -7.74 3.77
C MET A 36 3.06 -8.54 4.95
N SER A 37 1.74 -8.67 5.03
CA SER A 37 1.07 -9.40 6.11
C SER A 37 1.40 -10.90 6.05
N ASP A 38 1.32 -11.49 4.86
CA ASP A 38 1.63 -12.91 4.63
C ASP A 38 3.09 -13.22 5.00
N ALA A 39 4.03 -12.39 4.52
CA ALA A 39 5.44 -12.55 4.87
C ALA A 39 5.70 -12.48 6.38
N LEU A 40 5.03 -11.56 7.09
CA LEU A 40 5.17 -11.44 8.54
C LEU A 40 4.55 -12.62 9.28
N VAL A 41 3.41 -13.15 8.81
CA VAL A 41 2.78 -14.37 9.37
C VAL A 41 3.71 -15.58 9.22
N ASP A 42 4.41 -15.69 8.09
CA ASP A 42 5.40 -16.75 7.83
C ASP A 42 6.72 -16.55 8.61
N GLY A 43 6.80 -15.53 9.47
CA GLY A 43 8.00 -15.23 10.26
C GLY A 43 9.15 -14.63 9.44
N GLN A 44 8.87 -14.20 8.21
CA GLN A 44 9.86 -13.57 7.33
C GLN A 44 10.03 -12.09 7.68
N GLN A 45 11.25 -11.59 7.49
CA GLN A 45 11.53 -10.17 7.67
C GLN A 45 11.14 -9.37 6.42
N VAL A 46 10.23 -8.40 6.58
CA VAL A 46 9.91 -7.42 5.53
C VAL A 46 10.86 -6.23 5.67
N LYS A 47 11.80 -6.08 4.74
CA LYS A 47 12.72 -4.92 4.68
C LYS A 47 12.24 -3.93 3.64
N LEU A 48 11.91 -2.72 4.08
CA LEU A 48 11.59 -1.60 3.19
C LEU A 48 12.75 -0.60 3.24
N SER A 49 13.57 -0.56 2.20
CA SER A 49 14.73 0.34 2.15
C SER A 49 14.25 1.78 1.93
N SER A 50 14.74 2.71 2.76
CA SER A 50 14.41 4.14 2.69
C SER A 50 12.90 4.45 2.78
N PHE A 51 12.14 3.53 3.38
CA PHE A 51 10.75 3.73 3.80
C PHE A 51 10.72 4.29 5.21
#